data_AF-A0A6J8C4A8-F1
#
_entry.id   AF-A0A6J8C4A8-F1
#
_cell.length_a   1.000
_cell.length_b   1.000
_cell.length_c   1.000
_cell.angle_alpha   90.00
_cell.angle_beta   90.00
_cell.angle_gamma   90.00
#
_symmetry.space_group_name_H-M   'P 1'
#
loop_
_entity.id
_entity.type
_entity.pdbx_description
1 polymer ?
#
loop_
_entity_poly.entity_id
_entity_poly.type
_entity_poly.pdbx_seq_one_letter_code
_entity_poly.pdbx_strand_id
1 'polypeptide(L)'
;MSHNKAESLHFYKYLCHKIGSEEVVKARRLILTCQDMDAHPKRFLRLSSGSKGEGLNLNGSDFDVMLFDLRFKVYESERVAVQDHDCVLVMETEDTQPCYTYLRLFTNYNILPHKYKKVFQQQSGQNLFSSELYKLCMLNSVATKFHHRPVNNIHGPCLSDKNYEFDLAFCFKCDQWVSQAQPWITRPRATWPSAEFQK
;
A
#
# COMPACT_ATOMS: atom_id res chain seq x y z
N MET A 1 -34.13 -11.63 -20.90
CA MET A 1 -32.91 -12.32 -21.40
C MET A 1 -32.75 -13.61 -20.62
N SER A 2 -33.02 -14.77 -21.21
CA SER A 2 -32.81 -16.06 -20.54
C SER A 2 -31.31 -16.36 -20.53
N HIS A 3 -30.65 -16.12 -19.40
CA HIS A 3 -29.27 -16.58 -19.22
C HIS A 3 -29.23 -18.11 -19.39
N ASN A 4 -28.41 -18.59 -20.34
CA ASN A 4 -28.22 -20.01 -20.58
C ASN A 4 -27.43 -20.61 -19.41
N LYS A 5 -28.14 -21.17 -18.43
CA LYS A 5 -27.57 -21.72 -17.18
C LYS A 5 -26.43 -22.73 -17.42
N ALA A 6 -26.46 -23.43 -18.56
CA ALA A 6 -25.42 -24.40 -18.93
C ALA A 6 -24.09 -23.73 -19.28
N GLU A 7 -24.11 -22.62 -20.02
CA GLU A 7 -22.91 -21.84 -20.36
C GLU A 7 -22.30 -21.21 -19.12
N SER A 8 -23.13 -20.67 -18.22
CA SER A 8 -22.67 -20.12 -16.93
C SER A 8 -21.98 -21.19 -16.06
N LEU A 9 -22.50 -22.41 -16.03
CA LEU A 9 -21.89 -23.52 -15.27
C LEU A 9 -20.56 -23.97 -15.88
N HIS A 10 -20.47 -24.06 -17.21
CA HIS A 10 -19.22 -24.42 -17.88
C HIS A 10 -18.12 -23.38 -17.63
N PHE A 11 -18.47 -22.10 -17.74
CA PHE A 11 -17.56 -21.00 -17.44
C PHE A 11 -17.10 -21.03 -15.97
N TYR A 12 -18.02 -21.24 -15.03
CA TYR A 12 -17.69 -21.37 -13.60
C TYR A 12 -16.70 -22.51 -13.34
N LYS A 13 -16.93 -23.69 -13.92
CA LYS A 13 -16.03 -24.85 -13.79
C LYS A 13 -14.65 -24.56 -14.38
N TYR A 14 -14.61 -23.91 -15.54
CA TYR A 14 -13.36 -23.48 -16.17
C TYR A 14 -12.58 -22.50 -15.27
N LEU A 15 -13.25 -21.50 -14.70
CA LEU A 15 -12.63 -20.58 -13.75
C LEU A 15 -12.12 -21.32 -12.51
N CYS A 16 -12.92 -22.18 -11.90
CA CYS A 16 -12.49 -22.97 -10.74
C CYS A 16 -11.23 -23.78 -11.03
N HIS A 17 -11.14 -24.35 -12.24
CA HIS A 17 -9.95 -25.07 -12.68
C HIS A 17 -8.74 -24.15 -12.90
N LYS A 18 -8.94 -22.93 -13.41
CA LYS A 18 -7.86 -21.98 -13.72
C LYS A 18 -7.35 -21.20 -12.52
N ILE A 19 -8.23 -20.70 -11.66
CA ILE A 19 -7.88 -19.79 -10.55
C ILE A 19 -8.15 -20.39 -9.17
N GLY A 20 -8.93 -21.48 -9.09
CA GLY A 20 -9.37 -22.11 -7.84
C GLY A 20 -10.85 -21.85 -7.58
N SER A 21 -11.47 -22.73 -6.78
CA SER A 21 -12.81 -22.46 -6.24
C SER A 21 -12.78 -21.30 -5.25
N GLU A 22 -13.94 -20.78 -4.88
CA GLU A 22 -14.05 -19.70 -3.91
C GLU A 22 -13.38 -20.05 -2.57
N GLU A 23 -13.53 -21.31 -2.10
CA GLU A 23 -12.92 -21.81 -0.87
C GLU A 23 -11.39 -21.83 -0.98
N VAL A 24 -10.86 -22.28 -2.13
CA VAL A 24 -9.41 -22.32 -2.37
C VAL A 24 -8.82 -20.91 -2.41
N VAL A 25 -9.48 -19.98 -3.09
CA VAL A 25 -9.05 -18.57 -3.16
C VAL A 25 -9.11 -17.92 -1.77
N LYS A 26 -10.19 -18.14 -1.01
CA LYS A 26 -10.31 -17.68 0.39
C LYS A 26 -9.20 -18.26 1.28
N ALA A 27 -8.90 -19.55 1.17
CA ALA A 27 -7.85 -20.18 1.96
C ALA A 27 -6.47 -19.57 1.64
N ARG A 28 -6.15 -19.34 0.35
CA ARG A 28 -4.88 -18.70 -0.05
C ARG A 28 -4.74 -17.28 0.50
N ARG A 29 -5.80 -16.47 0.43
CA ARG A 29 -5.80 -15.11 1.04
C ARG A 29 -5.54 -15.16 2.53
N LEU A 30 -6.20 -16.07 3.23
CA LEU A 30 -6.01 -16.24 4.68
C LEU A 30 -4.58 -16.65 5.01
N ILE A 31 -4.02 -17.61 4.27
CA ILE A 31 -2.63 -18.06 4.45
C ILE A 31 -1.65 -16.89 4.29
N LEU A 32 -1.78 -16.08 3.24
CA LEU A 32 -0.92 -14.92 3.03
C LEU A 32 -1.09 -13.86 4.12
N THR A 33 -2.33 -13.61 4.56
CA THR A 33 -2.60 -12.71 5.68
C THR A 33 -1.91 -13.18 6.97
N CYS A 34 -1.98 -14.48 7.27
CA CYS A 34 -1.26 -15.07 8.41
C CYS A 34 0.25 -14.93 8.25
N GLN A 35 0.80 -15.16 7.05
CA GLN A 35 2.23 -14.99 6.79
C GLN A 35 2.69 -13.54 6.98
N ASP A 36 1.89 -12.56 6.56
CA ASP A 36 2.16 -11.15 6.81
C ASP A 36 2.10 -10.82 8.31
N MET A 37 1.16 -11.42 9.04
CA MET A 37 1.05 -11.34 10.50
C MET A 37 2.13 -12.13 11.27
N ASP A 38 2.86 -13.03 10.65
CA ASP A 38 4.01 -13.67 11.30
C ASP A 38 5.30 -12.91 10.99
N ALA A 39 5.36 -12.32 9.80
CA ALA A 39 6.42 -11.42 9.36
C ALA A 39 6.27 -10.02 9.99
N HIS A 40 6.44 -9.92 11.31
CA HIS A 40 6.46 -8.64 12.05
C HIS A 40 7.89 -8.16 12.37
N PRO A 41 8.54 -7.42 11.47
CA PRO A 41 9.59 -6.50 11.90
C PRO A 41 8.96 -5.51 12.90
N LYS A 42 9.54 -5.32 14.09
CA LYS A 42 9.01 -4.42 15.15
C LYS A 42 8.62 -2.99 14.70
N ARG A 43 9.00 -2.56 13.49
CA ARG A 43 8.83 -1.20 12.96
C ARG A 43 8.06 -1.14 11.65
N PHE A 44 7.72 -2.28 11.06
CA PHE A 44 7.02 -2.34 9.79
C PHE A 44 5.85 -3.30 9.87
N LEU A 45 4.73 -2.91 9.25
CA LEU A 45 3.64 -3.82 8.95
C LEU A 45 3.74 -4.22 7.49
N ARG A 46 3.72 -5.52 7.23
CA ARG A 46 3.71 -6.09 5.88
C ARG A 46 2.26 -6.33 5.45
N LEU A 47 1.97 -6.08 4.19
CA LEU A 47 0.71 -6.45 3.55
C LEU A 47 1.01 -6.97 2.14
N SER A 48 0.79 -8.25 1.91
CA SER A 48 0.82 -8.87 0.59
C SER A 48 -0.45 -8.48 -0.16
N SER A 49 -0.27 -8.01 -1.39
CA SER A 49 -1.33 -7.45 -2.24
C SER A 49 -1.25 -8.02 -3.65
N GLY A 50 -1.92 -7.39 -4.61
CA GLY A 50 -1.94 -7.83 -6.00
C GLY A 50 -2.58 -9.20 -6.18
N SER A 51 -2.27 -9.86 -7.29
CA SER A 51 -2.97 -11.10 -7.68
C SER A 51 -2.83 -12.20 -6.62
N LYS A 52 -1.60 -12.42 -6.11
CA LYS A 52 -1.34 -13.42 -5.07
C LYS A 52 -1.98 -13.04 -3.74
N GLY A 53 -1.91 -11.76 -3.33
CA GLY A 53 -2.59 -11.25 -2.13
C GLY A 53 -4.11 -11.48 -2.16
N GLU A 54 -4.71 -11.44 -3.36
CA GLU A 54 -6.13 -11.76 -3.58
C GLU A 54 -6.42 -13.27 -3.73
N GLY A 55 -5.41 -14.13 -3.57
CA GLY A 55 -5.53 -15.59 -3.64
C GLY A 55 -5.54 -16.16 -5.06
N LEU A 56 -5.30 -15.31 -6.07
CA LEU A 56 -5.17 -15.68 -7.47
C LEU A 56 -3.71 -16.02 -7.78
N ASN A 57 -3.44 -17.28 -8.12
CA ASN A 57 -2.09 -17.74 -8.46
C ASN A 57 -1.99 -18.02 -9.96
N LEU A 58 -1.86 -16.96 -10.75
CA LEU A 58 -1.76 -17.05 -12.20
C LEU A 58 -0.29 -17.25 -12.61
N ASN A 59 -0.07 -17.88 -13.77
CA ASN A 59 1.28 -18.00 -14.31
C ASN A 59 1.83 -16.60 -14.64
N GLY A 60 3.03 -16.30 -14.14
CA GLY A 60 3.66 -14.99 -14.29
C GLY A 60 3.20 -13.95 -13.26
N SER A 61 2.37 -14.32 -12.28
CA SER A 61 2.10 -13.47 -11.13
C SER A 61 3.38 -13.27 -10.31
N ASP A 62 3.72 -12.02 -10.05
CA ASP A 62 4.67 -11.59 -9.05
C ASP A 62 4.02 -11.52 -7.65
N PHE A 63 4.85 -11.22 -6.66
CA PHE A 63 4.48 -10.96 -5.28
C PHE A 63 4.56 -9.46 -5.02
N ASP A 64 3.40 -8.82 -4.94
CA ASP A 64 3.30 -7.42 -4.55
C ASP A 64 3.22 -7.28 -3.03
N VAL A 65 4.11 -6.51 -2.43
CA VAL A 65 4.10 -6.26 -0.99
C VAL A 65 4.17 -4.78 -0.68
N MET A 66 3.24 -4.34 0.15
CA MET A 66 3.25 -3.03 0.79
C MET A 66 3.89 -3.16 2.17
N LEU A 67 4.94 -2.38 2.42
CA LEU A 67 5.62 -2.31 3.71
C LEU A 67 5.33 -0.96 4.36
N PHE A 68 4.44 -0.97 5.34
CA PHE A 68 4.02 0.21 6.08
C PHE A 68 5.02 0.52 7.19
N ASP A 69 5.62 1.71 7.15
CA ASP A 69 6.48 2.18 8.24
C ASP A 69 5.64 2.72 9.39
N LEU A 70 5.57 1.95 10.49
CA LEU A 70 4.72 2.26 11.64
C LEU A 70 5.20 3.46 12.46
N ARG A 71 6.34 4.05 12.09
CA ARG A 71 6.89 5.27 12.72
C ARG A 71 6.36 6.53 12.07
N PHE A 72 5.77 6.39 10.88
CA PHE A 72 5.18 7.49 10.11
C PHE A 72 3.66 7.39 10.13
N LYS A 73 3.01 8.53 10.31
CA LYS A 73 1.57 8.67 10.19
C LYS A 73 1.24 9.80 9.24
N VAL A 74 0.28 9.58 8.35
CA VAL A 74 -0.23 10.61 7.45
C VAL A 74 -1.65 10.98 7.88
N TYR A 75 -1.91 12.28 7.94
CA TYR A 75 -3.25 12.86 8.12
C TYR A 75 -3.66 13.59 6.86
N GLU A 76 -4.96 13.61 6.58
CA GLU A 76 -5.54 14.25 5.40
C GLU A 76 -5.45 15.78 5.47
N SER A 77 -5.46 16.35 6.67
CA SER A 77 -5.27 17.78 6.89
C SER A 77 -4.67 18.07 8.27
N GLU A 78 -4.12 19.28 8.44
CA GLU A 78 -3.55 19.73 9.72
C GLU A 78 -4.61 19.85 10.83
N ARG A 79 -5.88 20.09 10.47
CA ARG A 79 -6.98 20.26 11.42
C ARG A 79 -7.26 19.01 12.26
N VAL A 80 -6.89 17.85 11.73
CA VAL A 80 -7.13 16.53 12.35
C VAL A 80 -5.83 15.86 12.77
N ALA A 81 -4.68 16.48 12.52
CA ALA A 81 -3.38 15.92 12.84
C ALA A 81 -3.12 15.99 14.35
N VAL A 82 -2.57 14.91 14.89
CA VAL A 82 -2.12 14.82 16.29
C VAL A 82 -0.70 14.25 16.32
N GLN A 83 0.10 14.68 17.29
CA GLN A 83 1.48 14.20 17.44
C GLN A 83 1.52 12.87 18.21
N ASP A 84 1.19 11.77 17.54
CA ASP A 84 1.05 10.43 18.12
C ASP A 84 2.07 9.39 17.60
N HIS A 85 2.94 9.77 16.66
CA HIS A 85 3.99 8.92 16.09
C HIS A 85 5.36 9.63 16.09
N ASP A 86 6.45 8.90 15.81
CA ASP A 86 7.80 9.48 15.67
C ASP A 86 7.83 10.60 14.62
N CYS A 87 7.06 10.43 13.54
CA CYS A 87 6.95 11.38 12.44
C CYS A 87 5.51 11.45 11.95
N VAL A 88 4.91 12.63 12.05
CA VAL A 88 3.56 12.92 11.57
C VAL A 88 3.66 13.83 10.36
N LEU A 89 2.96 13.44 9.30
CA LEU A 89 2.89 14.11 8.01
C LEU A 89 1.45 14.56 7.75
N VAL A 90 1.29 15.70 7.09
CA VAL A 90 0.02 16.21 6.60
C VAL A 90 0.03 16.16 5.08
N MET A 91 -1.05 15.67 4.51
CA MET A 91 -1.28 15.58 3.08
C MET A 91 -1.72 16.94 2.52
N GLU A 92 -1.16 17.34 1.38
CA GLU A 92 -1.52 18.55 0.66
C GLU A 92 -1.86 18.21 -0.79
N THR A 93 -3.14 18.35 -1.15
CA THR A 93 -3.70 17.84 -2.41
C THR A 93 -4.27 18.92 -3.34
N GLU A 94 -4.29 20.20 -2.93
CA GLU A 94 -4.96 21.27 -3.69
C GLU A 94 -4.18 21.69 -4.95
N ASP A 95 -2.85 21.74 -4.88
CA ASP A 95 -1.97 22.19 -5.96
C ASP A 95 -1.11 21.06 -6.54
N THR A 96 -1.71 19.87 -6.71
CA THR A 96 -0.99 18.69 -7.21
C THR A 96 -1.60 18.15 -8.49
N GLN A 97 -0.78 17.43 -9.26
CA GLN A 97 -1.29 16.66 -10.39
C GLN A 97 -2.27 15.59 -9.88
N PRO A 98 -3.27 15.19 -10.67
CA PRO A 98 -4.17 14.10 -10.32
C PRO A 98 -3.38 12.86 -9.87
N CYS A 99 -3.78 12.26 -8.75
CA CYS A 99 -3.12 11.11 -8.11
C CYS A 99 -1.74 11.38 -7.49
N TYR A 100 -1.32 12.65 -7.36
CA TYR A 100 -0.13 13.04 -6.60
C TYR A 100 -0.54 13.87 -5.38
N THR A 101 0.30 13.84 -4.35
CA THR A 101 0.16 14.67 -3.17
C THR A 101 1.52 15.10 -2.66
N TYR A 102 1.60 16.28 -2.04
CA TYR A 102 2.71 16.61 -1.16
C TYR A 102 2.44 16.06 0.24
N LEU A 103 3.52 15.74 0.95
CA LEU A 103 3.48 15.37 2.36
C LEU A 103 4.38 16.36 3.10
N ARG A 104 3.78 17.18 3.95
CA ARG A 104 4.48 18.16 4.78
C ARG A 104 4.68 17.61 6.19
N LEU A 105 5.85 17.88 6.77
CA LEU A 105 6.13 17.54 8.16
C LEU A 105 5.27 18.40 9.11
N PHE A 106 4.48 17.73 9.93
CA PHE A 106 3.75 18.33 11.05
C PHE A 106 4.57 18.29 12.35
N THR A 107 5.33 17.22 12.55
CA THR A 107 6.22 17.07 13.71
C THR A 107 7.27 18.17 13.75
N ASN A 108 7.52 18.74 14.93
CA ASN A 108 8.58 19.73 15.08
C ASN A 108 9.93 19.14 14.62
N TYR A 109 10.54 19.76 13.61
CA TYR A 109 11.77 19.26 12.98
C TYR A 109 12.92 19.04 13.99
N ASN A 110 12.96 19.83 15.07
CA ASN A 110 14.03 19.74 16.07
C ASN A 110 13.97 18.43 16.87
N ILE A 111 12.78 17.89 17.11
CA ILE A 111 12.58 16.64 17.86
C ILE A 111 12.58 15.40 16.96
N LEU A 112 12.56 15.57 15.64
CA LEU A 112 12.57 14.46 14.69
C LEU A 112 13.87 13.63 14.84
N PRO A 113 13.79 12.29 14.88
CA PRO A 113 14.99 11.45 14.90
C PRO A 113 15.95 11.77 13.75
N HIS A 114 17.24 11.95 14.05
CA HIS A 114 18.27 12.40 13.10
C HIS A 114 18.28 11.59 11.78
N LYS A 115 18.03 10.28 11.86
CA LYS A 115 17.98 9.39 10.70
C LYS A 115 16.90 9.74 9.67
N TYR A 116 15.84 10.46 10.07
CA TYR A 116 14.77 10.90 9.18
C TYR A 116 14.92 12.35 8.72
N LYS A 117 15.70 13.19 9.41
CA LYS A 117 15.88 14.59 9.01
C LYS A 117 16.31 14.74 7.55
N LYS A 118 17.13 13.80 7.05
CA LYS A 118 17.60 13.73 5.66
C LYS A 118 16.53 13.42 4.61
N VAL A 119 15.35 12.92 4.99
CA VAL A 119 14.28 12.64 4.02
C VAL A 119 13.36 13.85 3.79
N PHE A 120 13.60 14.96 4.50
CA PHE A 120 12.88 16.20 4.35
C PHE A 120 13.71 17.23 3.58
N GLN A 121 13.04 17.99 2.73
CA GLN A 121 13.60 19.10 1.98
C GLN A 121 12.84 20.37 2.35
N GLN A 122 13.57 21.46 2.57
CA GLN A 122 12.94 22.74 2.85
C GLN A 122 12.54 23.42 1.53
N GLN A 123 11.25 23.69 1.37
CA GLN A 123 10.71 24.41 0.22
C GLN A 123 9.70 25.44 0.72
N SER A 124 9.86 26.71 0.32
CA SER A 124 8.97 27.81 0.72
C SER A 124 8.71 27.91 2.24
N GLY A 125 9.74 27.64 3.06
CA GLY A 125 9.64 27.68 4.53
C GLY A 125 9.01 26.43 5.17
N GLN A 126 8.56 25.46 4.39
CA GLN A 126 7.99 24.20 4.86
C GLN A 126 8.97 23.05 4.70
N ASN A 127 8.85 22.03 5.56
CA ASN A 127 9.63 20.79 5.45
C ASN A 127 8.80 19.74 4.71
N LEU A 128 9.09 19.50 3.44
CA LEU A 128 8.39 18.53 2.60
C LEU A 128 9.12 17.19 2.58
N PHE A 129 8.36 16.11 2.63
CA PHE A 129 8.87 14.74 2.57
C PHE A 129 9.25 14.37 1.14
N SER A 130 10.46 13.85 0.97
CA SER A 130 10.95 13.32 -0.30
C SER A 130 10.83 11.80 -0.33
N SER A 131 9.90 11.29 -1.13
CA SER A 131 9.72 9.85 -1.37
C SER A 131 10.98 9.20 -1.93
N GLU A 132 11.70 9.89 -2.81
CA GLU A 132 12.95 9.39 -3.40
C GLU A 132 14.06 9.24 -2.34
N LEU A 133 14.29 10.27 -1.51
CA LEU A 133 15.29 10.18 -0.44
C LEU A 133 14.93 9.12 0.58
N TYR A 134 13.64 8.99 0.92
CA TYR A 134 13.16 7.94 1.81
C TYR A 134 13.40 6.54 1.23
N LYS A 135 13.06 6.31 -0.04
CA LYS A 135 13.31 5.06 -0.75
C LYS A 135 14.80 4.67 -0.73
N LEU A 136 15.70 5.63 -1.00
CA LEU A 136 17.15 5.42 -0.91
C LEU A 136 17.62 5.08 0.51
N CYS A 137 17.04 5.70 1.54
CA CYS A 137 17.35 5.37 2.92
C CYS A 137 16.88 3.96 3.31
N MET A 138 15.74 3.56 2.77
CA MET A 138 15.13 2.26 3.00
C MET A 138 15.85 1.13 2.26
N LEU A 139 16.33 1.38 1.05
CA LEU A 139 17.17 0.43 0.29
C LEU A 139 18.33 -0.11 1.12
N ASN A 140 19.10 0.78 1.76
CA ASN A 140 20.21 0.39 2.63
C ASN A 140 19.75 -0.45 3.84
N SER A 141 18.55 -0.20 4.35
CA SER A 141 17.99 -0.90 5.52
C SER A 141 17.37 -2.26 5.17
N VAL A 142 16.85 -2.41 3.95
CA VAL A 142 16.19 -3.64 3.46
C VAL A 142 17.21 -4.59 2.85
N ALA A 143 18.18 -4.08 2.06
CA ALA A 143 19.29 -4.87 1.52
C ALA A 143 20.21 -5.47 2.59
N THR A 144 20.12 -5.01 3.84
CA THR A 144 20.86 -5.58 4.98
C THR A 144 20.03 -6.59 5.78
N LYS A 145 18.70 -6.61 5.65
CA LYS A 145 17.80 -7.39 6.53
C LYS A 145 16.92 -8.43 5.82
N PHE A 146 16.47 -8.16 4.60
CA PHE A 146 15.51 -9.01 3.89
C PHE A 146 16.13 -9.71 2.68
N HIS A 147 17.17 -9.13 2.10
CA HIS A 147 17.86 -9.73 0.96
C HIS A 147 19.35 -9.81 1.27
N HIS A 148 19.92 -11.01 1.29
CA HIS A 148 21.37 -11.20 1.37
C HIS A 148 22.11 -10.76 0.08
N ARG A 149 21.44 -9.99 -0.78
CA ARG A 149 21.92 -9.51 -2.08
C ARG A 149 21.34 -8.11 -2.36
N PRO A 150 22.08 -7.27 -3.11
CA PRO A 150 21.60 -5.94 -3.47
C PRO A 150 20.35 -6.05 -4.34
N VAL A 151 19.31 -5.30 -3.98
CA VAL A 151 18.13 -5.12 -4.82
C VAL A 151 18.54 -4.23 -5.98
N ASN A 152 18.67 -4.81 -7.17
CA ASN A 152 19.37 -4.17 -8.28
C ASN A 152 18.47 -3.39 -9.24
N ASN A 153 17.14 -3.47 -9.10
CA ASN A 153 16.22 -2.81 -10.02
C ASN A 153 15.20 -1.95 -9.26
N ILE A 154 15.32 -0.63 -9.39
CA ILE A 154 14.29 0.32 -8.97
C ILE A 154 13.39 0.53 -10.19
N HIS A 155 12.13 0.09 -10.11
CA HIS A 155 11.12 0.33 -11.14
C HIS A 155 9.99 1.17 -10.55
N GLY A 156 9.98 2.46 -10.93
CA GLY A 156 8.99 3.41 -10.42
C GLY A 156 9.07 3.57 -8.89
N PRO A 157 7.93 3.53 -8.16
CA PRO A 157 7.90 3.68 -6.71
C PRO A 157 8.37 2.42 -5.97
N CYS A 158 8.44 1.27 -6.65
CA CYS A 158 8.74 -0.01 -6.04
C CYS A 158 10.23 -0.36 -6.11
N LEU A 159 10.66 -1.15 -5.13
CA LEU A 159 11.88 -1.94 -5.25
C LEU A 159 11.52 -3.29 -5.84
N SER A 160 12.05 -3.58 -7.02
CA SER A 160 11.72 -4.80 -7.74
C SER A 160 12.93 -5.72 -7.81
N ASP A 161 12.71 -7.02 -7.61
CA ASP A 161 13.72 -8.02 -7.94
C ASP A 161 13.20 -8.95 -9.02
N LYS A 162 13.72 -8.77 -10.24
CA LYS A 162 13.36 -9.59 -11.41
C LYS A 162 13.68 -11.07 -11.22
N ASN A 163 14.59 -11.41 -10.31
CA ASN A 163 14.92 -12.82 -10.04
C ASN A 163 13.94 -13.47 -9.05
N TYR A 164 13.21 -12.68 -8.25
CA TYR A 164 12.29 -13.17 -7.23
C TYR A 164 10.83 -12.85 -7.54
N GLU A 165 10.55 -12.22 -8.69
CA GLU A 165 9.20 -11.82 -9.10
C GLU A 165 8.48 -11.11 -7.95
N PHE A 166 9.11 -10.05 -7.42
CA PHE A 166 8.63 -9.36 -6.23
C PHE A 166 8.75 -7.85 -6.40
N ASP A 167 7.69 -7.15 -6.03
CA ASP A 167 7.60 -5.70 -6.01
C ASP A 167 7.31 -5.20 -4.58
N LEU A 168 8.21 -4.38 -4.05
CA LEU A 168 8.09 -3.80 -2.71
C LEU A 168 7.74 -2.32 -2.78
N ALA A 169 6.55 -1.95 -2.31
CA ALA A 169 6.17 -0.57 -2.09
C ALA A 169 6.38 -0.17 -0.62
N PHE A 170 7.05 0.95 -0.37
CA PHE A 170 7.05 1.55 0.97
C PHE A 170 5.83 2.46 1.14
N CYS A 171 5.11 2.27 2.23
CA CYS A 171 3.82 2.91 2.43
C CYS A 171 3.73 3.58 3.79
N PHE A 172 2.86 4.58 3.88
CA PHE A 172 2.44 5.19 5.15
C PHE A 172 0.94 5.03 5.30
N LYS A 173 0.50 4.86 6.55
CA LYS A 173 -0.91 4.70 6.84
C LYS A 173 -1.59 6.07 6.94
N CYS A 174 -2.66 6.25 6.18
CA CYS A 174 -3.64 7.32 6.35
C CYS A 174 -4.98 6.63 6.70
N ASP A 175 -5.52 6.90 7.89
CA ASP A 175 -6.79 6.27 8.31
C ASP A 175 -8.02 7.01 7.77
N GLN A 176 -7.80 8.18 7.18
CA GLN A 176 -8.84 9.06 6.67
C GLN A 176 -8.91 8.94 5.15
N TRP A 177 -10.13 8.94 4.62
CA TRP A 177 -10.35 9.11 3.19
C TRP A 177 -9.97 10.54 2.79
N VAL A 178 -9.21 10.66 1.69
CA VAL A 178 -8.94 11.96 1.07
C VAL A 178 -10.23 12.59 0.56
N SER A 179 -10.42 13.88 0.79
CA SER A 179 -11.57 14.64 0.31
C SER A 179 -11.81 14.47 -1.21
N GLN A 180 -10.75 14.34 -2.00
CA GLN A 180 -10.82 14.06 -3.44
C GLN A 180 -11.50 12.72 -3.80
N ALA A 181 -11.52 11.75 -2.88
CA ALA A 181 -12.18 10.45 -3.08
C ALA A 181 -13.66 10.47 -2.67
N GLN A 182 -14.16 11.53 -2.02
CA GLN A 182 -15.54 11.64 -1.56
C GLN A 182 -16.59 11.41 -2.67
N PRO A 183 -16.41 11.91 -3.90
CA PRO A 183 -17.37 11.62 -4.98
C PRO A 183 -17.49 10.13 -5.30
N TRP A 184 -16.44 9.33 -5.08
CA TRP A 184 -16.48 7.88 -5.31
C TRP A 184 -17.18 7.13 -4.17
N ILE A 185 -16.98 7.58 -2.93
CA ILE A 185 -17.59 7.02 -1.72
C ILE A 185 -19.10 7.29 -1.73
N THR A 186 -19.49 8.53 -2.02
CA THR A 186 -20.88 9.00 -2.00
C THR A 186 -21.65 8.72 -3.29
N ARG A 187 -21.00 8.11 -4.30
CA ARG A 187 -21.62 7.77 -5.58
C ARG A 187 -22.85 6.87 -5.36
N PRO A 188 -24.03 7.22 -5.90
CA PRO A 188 -25.18 6.32 -5.86
C PRO A 188 -24.87 4.99 -6.54
N ARG A 189 -25.17 3.87 -5.86
CA ARG A 189 -24.95 2.51 -6.37
C ARG A 189 -26.26 1.75 -6.42
N ALA A 190 -26.46 0.99 -7.50
CA ALA A 190 -27.72 0.28 -7.73
C ALA A 190 -27.92 -0.87 -6.72
N THR A 191 -26.95 -1.79 -6.63
CA THR A 191 -27.05 -3.00 -5.78
C THR A 191 -25.71 -3.52 -5.29
N TRP A 192 -24.59 -2.93 -5.72
CA TRP A 192 -23.25 -3.41 -5.39
C TRP A 192 -22.26 -2.27 -5.12
N PRO A 193 -21.42 -2.37 -4.07
CA PRO A 193 -21.49 -3.39 -3.02
C PRO A 193 -22.76 -3.21 -2.17
N SER A 194 -23.15 -4.23 -1.39
CA SER A 194 -24.32 -4.12 -0.50
C SER A 194 -24.15 -2.94 0.46
N ALA A 195 -25.27 -2.37 0.91
CA ALA A 195 -25.27 -1.18 1.78
C ALA A 195 -24.45 -1.36 3.07
N GLU A 196 -24.26 -2.60 3.53
CA GLU A 196 -23.41 -2.93 4.69
C GLU A 196 -21.93 -2.62 4.48
N PHE A 197 -21.46 -2.59 3.21
CA PHE A 197 -20.09 -2.23 2.82
C PHE A 197 -19.97 -0.77 2.35
N GLN A 198 -21.02 0.04 2.46
CA GLN A 198 -21.04 1.45 2.06
C GLN A 198 -20.85 2.42 3.24
N LYS A 199 -20.26 1.96 4.35
CA LYS A 199 -20.04 2.74 5.58
C LYS A 199 -18.66 3.36 5.66
#